data_AF-A0A1G9VJT7-F1
#
_entry.id   AF-A0A1G9VJT7-F1
#
_cell.length_a   1.000
_cell.length_b   1.000
_cell.length_c   1.000
_cell.angle_alpha   90.00
_cell.angle_beta   90.00
_cell.angle_gamma   90.00
#
_symmetry.space_group_name_H-M   'P 1'
#
loop_
_entity.id
_entity.type
_entity.pdbx_description
1 polymer ?
#
loop_
_entity_poly.entity_id
_entity_poly.type
_entity_poly.pdbx_seq_one_letter_code
_entity_poly.pdbx_strand_id
1 'polypeptide(L)'
;MATEYTEFVEKDGKVIAKPQTKVIWRTFWILLIITVLEFVVAFTLPHHMHLLKVAIFVGMTILKAGYIIGEFMHLAHEVKSLFWTILVPVVFIAWLVLALLLEGGFIASY
;
A
#
# COMPACT_ATOMS: atom_id res chain seq x y z
N MET A 1 26.29 29.37 -23.44
CA MET A 1 26.68 27.94 -23.48
C MET A 1 26.16 27.17 -22.25
N ALA A 2 25.02 27.56 -21.64
CA ALA A 2 24.45 26.82 -20.51
C ALA A 2 22.92 27.02 -20.36
N THR A 3 22.23 27.13 -21.50
CA THR A 3 20.77 27.34 -21.57
C THR A 3 20.12 26.36 -22.54
N GLU A 4 20.69 25.16 -22.69
CA GLU A 4 20.24 24.10 -23.61
C GLU A 4 19.74 22.85 -22.86
N TYR A 5 19.56 22.93 -21.53
CA TYR A 5 19.11 21.81 -20.69
C TYR A 5 17.63 21.88 -20.31
N THR A 6 16.93 22.94 -20.75
CA THR A 6 15.51 23.18 -20.44
C THR A 6 14.59 22.97 -21.63
N GLU A 7 15.12 22.57 -22.78
CA GLU A 7 14.32 22.12 -23.92
C GLU A 7 14.63 20.65 -24.19
N PHE A 8 13.86 19.77 -23.55
CA PHE A 8 13.48 18.55 -24.24
C PHE A 8 12.57 18.98 -25.38
N VAL A 9 13.15 19.27 -26.55
CA VAL A 9 12.41 19.48 -27.79
C VAL A 9 11.65 18.19 -28.09
N GLU A 10 10.38 18.15 -27.67
CA GLU A 10 9.45 17.10 -28.00
C GLU A 10 8.98 17.31 -29.44
N LYS A 11 9.51 16.44 -30.31
CA LYS A 11 9.15 16.32 -31.71
C LYS A 11 7.74 15.73 -31.89
N ASP A 12 6.69 16.23 -31.23
CA ASP A 12 5.28 15.89 -31.55
C ASP A 12 4.20 16.73 -30.83
N GLY A 13 4.43 18.02 -30.55
CA GLY A 13 3.35 19.00 -30.31
C GLY A 13 2.34 18.74 -29.18
N LYS A 14 2.61 17.84 -28.22
CA LYS A 14 1.74 17.60 -27.06
C LYS A 14 2.46 17.98 -25.77
N VAL A 15 1.77 18.75 -24.93
CA VAL A 15 2.31 19.27 -23.67
C VAL A 15 2.20 18.18 -22.60
N ILE A 16 3.32 17.58 -22.20
CA ILE A 16 3.38 16.64 -21.08
C ILE A 16 3.10 17.34 -19.74
N ALA A 17 2.08 16.85 -19.02
CA ALA A 17 1.70 17.37 -17.71
C ALA A 17 2.84 17.16 -16.69
N LYS A 18 3.13 18.19 -15.89
CA LYS A 18 4.23 18.19 -14.93
C LYS A 18 3.97 17.12 -13.84
N PRO A 19 4.93 16.21 -13.57
CA PRO A 19 4.73 15.14 -12.59
C PRO A 19 4.56 15.71 -11.17
N GLN A 20 3.53 15.27 -10.44
CA GLN A 20 3.23 15.67 -9.06
C GLN A 20 4.14 14.99 -8.03
N THR A 21 5.46 15.15 -8.18
CA THR A 21 6.46 14.55 -7.27
C THR A 21 6.39 15.10 -5.84
N LYS A 22 5.85 16.30 -5.64
CA LYS A 22 5.77 16.94 -4.31
C LYS A 22 4.85 16.19 -3.34
N VAL A 23 3.76 15.60 -3.83
CA VAL A 23 2.82 14.83 -2.99
C VAL A 23 3.45 13.52 -2.58
N ILE A 24 4.10 12.83 -3.51
CA ILE A 24 4.83 11.57 -3.29
C ILE A 24 5.85 11.73 -2.16
N TRP A 25 6.67 12.78 -2.23
CA TRP A 25 7.70 13.04 -1.21
C TRP A 25 7.11 13.36 0.16
N ARG A 26 6.00 14.10 0.22
CA ARG A 26 5.32 14.39 1.49
C ARG A 26 4.81 13.11 2.15
N THR A 27 4.11 12.27 1.38
CA THR A 27 3.51 11.03 1.89
C THR A 27 4.59 10.01 2.27
N PHE A 28 5.69 9.94 1.51
CA PHE A 28 6.85 9.12 1.84
C PHE A 28 7.41 9.45 3.24
N TRP A 29 7.65 10.73 3.54
CA TRP A 29 8.18 11.14 4.85
C TRP A 29 7.22 10.84 6.00
N ILE A 30 5.92 11.05 5.81
CA ILE A 30 4.89 10.76 6.82
C ILE A 30 4.87 9.25 7.15
N LEU A 31 4.87 8.41 6.12
CA LEU A 31 4.87 6.96 6.29
C LEU A 31 6.18 6.45 6.88
N LEU A 32 7.31 7.06 6.51
CA LEU A 32 8.61 6.72 7.07
C LEU A 32 8.65 7.00 8.58
N ILE A 33 8.14 8.15 9.01
CA ILE A 33 8.08 8.51 10.44
C ILE A 33 7.17 7.53 11.21
N ILE A 34 5.99 7.21 10.68
CA ILE A 34 5.08 6.22 11.29
C ILE A 34 5.77 4.87 11.42
N THR A 35 6.48 4.42 10.38
CA THR A 35 7.17 3.13 10.37
C THR A 35 8.33 3.10 11.36
N VAL A 36 9.09 4.18 11.47
CA VAL A 36 10.17 4.29 12.48
C VAL A 36 9.60 4.26 13.90
N LEU A 37 8.50 4.98 14.16
CA LEU A 37 7.79 4.91 15.44
C LEU A 37 7.31 3.48 15.75
N GLU A 38 6.79 2.77 14.76
CA GLU A 38 6.38 1.37 14.86
C GLU A 38 7.53 0.48 15.35
N PHE A 39 8.71 0.61 14.74
CA PHE A 39 9.90 -0.12 15.15
C PHE A 39 10.36 0.26 16.55
N VAL A 40 10.38 1.55 16.91
CA VAL A 40 10.76 2.01 18.25
C VAL A 40 9.84 1.38 19.31
N VAL A 41 8.53 1.40 19.09
CA VAL A 41 7.54 0.77 19.98
C VAL A 41 7.77 -0.74 20.08
N ALA A 42 8.08 -1.40 18.96
CA ALA A 42 8.38 -2.83 18.97
C ALA A 42 9.66 -3.18 19.74
N PHE A 43 10.69 -2.35 19.72
CA PHE A 43 11.95 -2.60 20.44
C PHE A 43 11.89 -2.20 21.93
N THR A 44 11.02 -1.25 22.31
CA THR A 44 10.92 -0.74 23.69
C THR A 44 9.90 -1.47 24.56
N LEU A 45 8.88 -2.12 23.99
CA LEU A 45 7.88 -2.85 24.77
C LEU A 45 8.42 -4.21 25.31
N PRO A 46 8.34 -4.45 26.63
CA PRO A 46 8.80 -5.70 27.24
C PRO A 46 7.93 -6.91 26.85
N HIS A 47 8.56 -8.08 26.71
CA HIS A 47 7.97 -9.33 26.20
C HIS A 47 6.72 -9.81 26.95
N HIS A 48 6.50 -9.40 28.21
CA HIS A 48 5.33 -9.82 28.98
C HIS A 48 3.99 -9.28 28.41
N MET A 49 4.04 -8.25 27.57
CA MET A 49 2.87 -7.60 26.93
C MET A 49 2.80 -7.88 25.43
N HIS A 50 3.14 -9.10 25.02
CA HIS A 50 3.19 -9.48 23.61
C HIS A 50 1.90 -9.19 22.83
N LEU A 51 0.73 -9.45 23.43
CA LEU A 51 -0.57 -9.18 22.79
C LEU A 51 -0.80 -7.69 22.54
N LEU A 52 -0.45 -6.83 23.49
CA LEU A 52 -0.58 -5.37 23.36
C LEU A 52 0.36 -4.82 22.29
N LYS A 53 1.60 -5.32 22.26
CA LYS A 53 2.58 -4.98 21.22
C LYS A 53 2.07 -5.38 19.83
N VAL A 54 1.54 -6.58 19.67
CA VAL A 54 0.96 -7.05 18.39
C VAL A 54 -0.24 -6.20 17.99
N ALA A 55 -1.17 -5.91 18.91
CA ALA A 55 -2.36 -5.10 18.60
C ALA A 55 -2.00 -3.69 18.13
N ILE A 56 -1.01 -3.05 18.78
CA ILE A 56 -0.52 -1.72 18.39
C ILE A 56 0.16 -1.75 17.02
N PHE A 57 0.96 -2.78 16.75
CA PHE A 57 1.65 -2.98 15.46
C PHE A 57 0.64 -3.19 14.32
N VAL A 58 -0.37 -4.04 14.53
CA VAL A 58 -1.46 -4.26 13.58
C VAL A 58 -2.28 -2.98 13.36
N GLY A 59 -2.57 -2.21 14.42
CA GLY A 59 -3.25 -0.93 14.29
C GLY A 59 -2.47 0.09 13.45
N MET A 60 -1.19 0.27 13.73
CA MET A 60 -0.33 1.20 12.97
C MET A 60 -0.11 0.77 11.51
N THR A 61 0.01 -0.54 11.25
CA THR A 61 0.08 -1.05 9.88
C THR A 61 -1.22 -0.86 9.09
N ILE A 62 -2.39 -0.93 9.72
CA ILE A 62 -3.65 -0.57 9.05
C ILE A 62 -3.71 0.93 8.75
N LEU A 63 -3.30 1.78 9.70
CA LEU A 63 -3.27 3.23 9.51
C LEU A 63 -2.35 3.63 8.34
N LYS A 64 -1.15 3.04 8.26
CA LYS A 64 -0.22 3.33 7.15
C LYS A 64 -0.80 2.88 5.80
N ALA A 65 -1.45 1.71 5.76
CA ALA A 65 -2.08 1.19 4.55
C ALA A 65 -3.22 2.10 4.08
N GLY A 66 -4.06 2.58 5.00
CA GLY A 66 -5.10 3.56 4.70
C GLY A 66 -4.54 4.88 4.15
N TYR A 67 -3.45 5.37 4.74
CA TYR A 67 -2.80 6.61 4.28
C TYR A 67 -2.17 6.48 2.90
N ILE A 68 -1.62 5.31 2.57
CA ILE A 68 -1.12 4.98 1.22
C ILE A 68 -2.25 4.99 0.20
N ILE A 69 -3.36 4.30 0.50
CA ILE A 69 -4.52 4.21 -0.40
C ILE A 69 -5.19 5.58 -0.58
N GLY A 70 -5.21 6.41 0.47
CA GLY A 70 -5.73 7.78 0.39
C GLY A 70 -4.89 8.68 -0.53
N GLU A 71 -3.58 8.78 -0.26
CA GLU A 71 -2.73 9.79 -0.89
C GLU A 71 -1.92 9.33 -2.11
N PHE A 72 -1.35 8.13 -2.10
CA PHE A 72 -0.58 7.64 -3.26
C PHE A 72 -1.46 7.22 -4.42
N MET A 73 -2.72 6.99 -4.08
CA MET A 73 -3.62 6.28 -4.94
C MET A 73 -4.64 7.27 -5.56
N HIS A 74 -4.75 8.51 -5.04
CA HIS A 74 -5.71 9.53 -5.51
C HIS A 74 -7.12 8.93 -5.69
N LEU A 75 -7.48 8.00 -4.81
CA LEU A 75 -8.60 7.10 -5.06
C LEU A 75 -9.93 7.53 -4.46
N ALA A 76 -9.92 8.53 -3.58
CA ALA A 76 -11.13 8.90 -2.85
C ALA A 76 -12.24 9.49 -3.75
N HIS A 77 -11.90 10.03 -4.93
CA HIS A 77 -12.87 10.73 -5.78
C HIS A 77 -13.18 10.08 -7.14
N GLU A 78 -12.36 9.16 -7.69
CA GLU A 78 -12.57 8.66 -9.07
C GLU A 78 -12.65 7.12 -9.28
N VAL A 79 -12.35 6.26 -8.32
CA VAL A 79 -11.93 4.86 -8.66
C VAL A 79 -12.75 3.71 -8.07
N LYS A 80 -14.07 3.74 -8.22
CA LYS A 80 -14.83 2.48 -8.02
C LYS A 80 -14.21 1.32 -8.82
N SER A 81 -13.66 1.61 -9.99
CA SER A 81 -12.93 0.64 -10.84
C SER A 81 -11.70 0.04 -10.15
N LEU A 82 -10.82 0.83 -9.52
CA LEU A 82 -9.60 0.28 -8.91
C LEU A 82 -9.89 -0.53 -7.64
N PHE A 83 -10.92 -0.17 -6.88
CA PHE A 83 -11.38 -0.98 -5.76
C PHE A 83 -11.80 -2.38 -6.24
N TRP A 84 -12.55 -2.47 -7.35
CA TRP A 84 -12.91 -3.76 -7.96
C TRP A 84 -11.69 -4.53 -8.47
N THR A 85 -10.69 -3.86 -9.05
CA THR A 85 -9.44 -4.51 -9.50
C THR A 85 -8.64 -5.14 -8.37
N ILE A 86 -8.72 -4.60 -7.15
CA ILE A 86 -8.04 -5.19 -5.97
C ILE A 86 -8.95 -6.22 -5.28
N LEU A 87 -10.25 -5.95 -5.16
CA LEU A 87 -11.19 -6.83 -4.45
C LEU A 87 -11.36 -8.17 -5.16
N VAL A 88 -11.50 -8.18 -6.49
CA VAL A 88 -11.72 -9.40 -7.28
C VAL A 88 -10.60 -10.44 -7.09
N PRO A 89 -9.29 -10.12 -7.27
CA PRO A 89 -8.22 -11.09 -7.06
C PRO A 89 -8.10 -11.55 -5.59
N VAL A 90 -8.37 -10.67 -4.61
CA VAL A 90 -8.34 -11.05 -3.20
C VAL A 90 -9.44 -12.07 -2.88
N VAL A 91 -10.66 -11.82 -3.33
CA VAL A 91 -11.79 -12.75 -3.15
C VAL A 91 -11.56 -14.06 -3.91
N PHE A 92 -11.00 -13.99 -5.12
CA PHE A 92 -10.67 -15.18 -5.90
C PHE A 92 -9.63 -16.07 -5.20
N ILE A 93 -8.58 -15.48 -4.63
CA ILE A 93 -7.57 -16.22 -3.86
C ILE A 93 -8.19 -16.83 -2.60
N ALA A 94 -8.98 -16.08 -1.84
CA ALA A 94 -9.65 -16.59 -0.64
C ALA A 94 -10.59 -17.77 -0.96
N TRP A 95 -11.33 -17.66 -2.06
CA TRP A 95 -12.16 -18.75 -2.58
C TRP A 95 -11.31 -19.97 -2.98
N LEU A 96 -10.21 -19.78 -3.70
CA LEU A 96 -9.31 -20.87 -4.10
C LEU A 96 -8.74 -21.63 -2.90
N VAL A 97 -8.31 -20.91 -1.86
CA VAL A 97 -7.81 -21.52 -0.62
C VAL A 97 -8.91 -22.35 0.04
N LEU A 98 -10.14 -21.81 0.13
CA LEU A 98 -11.28 -22.54 0.68
C LEU A 98 -11.58 -23.81 -0.12
N ALA A 99 -11.62 -23.71 -1.45
CA ALA A 99 -11.89 -24.84 -2.34
C ALA A 99 -10.82 -25.95 -2.20
N LEU A 100 -9.54 -25.58 -2.10
CA LEU A 100 -8.44 -26.53 -1.88
C LEU A 100 -8.54 -27.23 -0.52
N LEU A 101 -8.97 -26.51 0.53
CA LEU A 101 -9.16 -27.11 1.85
C LEU A 101 -10.33 -28.10 1.87
N LEU A 102 -11.43 -27.79 1.17
CA LEU A 102 -12.60 -28.66 1.07
C LEU A 102 -12.31 -29.93 0.26
N GLU A 103 -11.74 -29.78 -0.94
CA GLU A 103 -11.38 -30.91 -1.81
C GLU A 103 -10.22 -31.74 -1.23
N GLY A 104 -9.21 -31.08 -0.66
CA GLY A 104 -8.10 -31.76 0.01
C GLY A 104 -8.55 -32.56 1.23
N GLY A 105 -9.51 -32.04 2.01
CA GLY A 105 -10.11 -32.76 3.13
C GLY A 105 -10.98 -33.95 2.69
N PHE A 106 -11.71 -33.81 1.58
CA PHE A 106 -12.54 -34.88 1.01
C PHE A 106 -11.70 -36.09 0.55
N ILE A 107 -10.55 -35.86 -0.09
CA ILE A 107 -9.65 -36.93 -0.53
C ILE A 107 -8.96 -37.66 0.63
N ALA A 108 -8.67 -36.97 1.74
CA ALA A 108 -8.02 -37.56 2.90
C ALA A 108 -8.96 -38.48 3.74
N SER A 109 -10.26 -38.46 3.46
CA SER A 109 -11.28 -39.19 4.23
C SER A 109 -11.77 -40.50 3.58
N TYR A 110 -11.24 -40.86 2.40
CA TYR A 110 -11.46 -42.16 1.73
C TYR A 110 -10.20 -43.01 1.78
#